data_AF-X0Y2D4-F1
#
_entry.id   AF-X0Y2D4-F1
#
_cell.length_a   1.000
_cell.length_b   1.000
_cell.length_c   1.000
_cell.angle_alpha   90.00
_cell.angle_beta   90.00
_cell.angle_gamma   90.00
#
_symmetry.space_group_name_H-M   'P 1'
#
loop_
_entity.id
_entity.type
_entity.pdbx_description
1 polymer ?
#
loop_
_entity_poly.entity_id
_entity_poly.type
_entity_poly.pdbx_seq_one_letter_code
_entity_poly.pdbx_strand_id
1 'polypeptide(L)'
;KVFEAAHTWVEIADWIPAFLTGTTAPGQLKRGICAAGHKAMFHPSWGGYPDAEFLGSLDQRLVALRKTLPDQAYNVADVAGGLSEEWAKRLGLRAGIPVAVGAFDAHLGGVGSGITPGTLVKIIGTSTCDMMVAPLSQDLPNIPGLCGIVPESILPGYHGLEAGQSAVGDIFNWFVSAIRPGGESEGSHEALTR
;
A
#
# COMPACT_ATOMS: atom_id res chain seq x y z
N LYS A 1 3.84 3.00 -27.70
CA LYS A 1 5.18 3.51 -27.30
C LYS A 1 5.52 3.23 -25.83
N VAL A 2 4.88 3.86 -24.84
CA VAL A 2 5.22 3.63 -23.41
C VAL A 2 4.96 2.19 -22.96
N PHE A 3 3.74 1.68 -23.17
CA PHE A 3 3.38 0.30 -22.82
C PHE A 3 4.28 -0.73 -23.52
N GLU A 4 4.54 -0.55 -24.81
CA GLU A 4 5.38 -1.46 -25.61
C GLU A 4 6.86 -1.45 -25.16
N ALA A 5 7.33 -0.33 -24.59
CA ALA A 5 8.68 -0.21 -24.06
C ALA A 5 8.81 -0.72 -22.61
N ALA A 6 7.70 -0.91 -21.91
CA ALA A 6 7.70 -1.36 -20.53
C ALA A 6 7.97 -2.86 -20.44
N HIS A 7 8.97 -3.25 -19.65
CA HIS A 7 9.22 -4.65 -19.34
C HIS A 7 8.27 -5.16 -18.25
N THR A 8 8.12 -4.39 -17.17
CA THR A 8 7.24 -4.73 -16.04
C THR A 8 6.66 -3.46 -15.43
N TRP A 9 5.68 -3.59 -14.53
CA TRP A 9 5.18 -2.50 -13.68
C TRP A 9 5.73 -2.70 -12.27
N VAL A 10 5.95 -1.64 -11.50
CA VAL A 10 6.34 -1.72 -10.08
C VAL A 10 5.68 -0.60 -9.30
N GLU A 11 5.32 -0.86 -8.05
CA GLU A 11 4.84 0.20 -7.15
C GLU A 11 6.00 1.01 -6.58
N ILE A 12 5.78 2.30 -6.33
CA ILE A 12 6.80 3.19 -5.76
C ILE A 12 7.26 2.72 -4.37
N ALA A 13 6.35 2.12 -3.60
CA ALA A 13 6.65 1.50 -2.32
C ALA A 13 7.69 0.36 -2.44
N ASP A 14 7.77 -0.31 -3.59
CA ASP A 14 8.77 -1.34 -3.85
C ASP A 14 10.02 -0.78 -4.56
N TRP A 15 9.82 0.19 -5.44
CA TRP A 15 10.89 0.80 -6.21
C TRP A 15 11.85 1.61 -5.34
N ILE A 16 11.36 2.37 -4.35
CA ILE A 16 12.22 3.16 -3.46
C ILE A 16 13.20 2.27 -2.67
N PRO A 17 12.76 1.20 -1.96
CA PRO A 17 13.68 0.25 -1.35
C PRO A 17 14.69 -0.33 -2.33
N ALA A 18 14.23 -0.80 -3.50
CA ALA A 18 15.10 -1.38 -4.52
C ALA A 18 16.14 -0.39 -5.05
N PHE A 19 15.76 0.88 -5.19
CA PHE A 19 16.64 1.96 -5.59
C PHE A 19 17.71 2.26 -4.54
N LEU A 20 17.34 2.28 -3.26
CA LEU A 20 18.28 2.45 -2.15
C LEU A 20 19.27 1.27 -2.03
N THR A 21 18.83 0.07 -2.39
CA THR A 21 19.62 -1.17 -2.27
C THR A 21 20.34 -1.58 -3.55
N GLY A 22 20.16 -0.85 -4.65
CA GLY A 22 20.78 -1.17 -5.94
C GLY A 22 20.22 -2.43 -6.62
N THR A 23 18.96 -2.80 -6.33
CA THR A 23 18.30 -4.02 -6.83
C THR A 23 17.10 -3.71 -7.74
N THR A 24 17.15 -2.58 -8.47
CA THR A 24 16.06 -2.11 -9.35
C THR A 24 15.82 -2.97 -10.59
N ALA A 25 16.73 -3.90 -10.90
CA ALA A 25 16.53 -4.84 -12.00
C ALA A 25 15.26 -5.69 -11.73
N PRO A 26 14.36 -5.88 -12.73
CA PRO A 26 13.08 -6.57 -12.53
C PRO A 26 13.15 -7.95 -11.87
N GLY A 27 14.22 -8.71 -12.13
CA GLY A 27 14.44 -10.03 -11.53
C GLY A 27 15.09 -10.02 -10.14
N GLN A 28 15.45 -8.86 -9.60
CA GLN A 28 16.08 -8.70 -8.28
C GLN A 28 15.20 -7.92 -7.29
N LEU A 29 14.30 -7.09 -7.81
CA LEU A 29 13.40 -6.27 -7.01
C LEU A 29 12.40 -7.14 -6.24
N LYS A 30 12.32 -6.94 -4.92
CA LYS A 30 11.30 -7.54 -4.07
C LYS A 30 10.03 -6.70 -4.07
N ARG A 31 8.88 -7.34 -4.30
CA ARG A 31 7.57 -6.70 -4.31
C ARG A 31 6.83 -6.94 -3.01
N GLY A 32 6.28 -5.89 -2.42
CA GLY A 32 5.54 -5.92 -1.18
C GLY A 32 4.13 -6.48 -1.37
N ILE A 33 3.74 -7.41 -0.50
CA ILE A 33 2.39 -8.00 -0.46
C ILE A 33 1.32 -6.95 -0.15
N CYS A 34 1.67 -5.89 0.59
CA CYS A 34 0.82 -4.73 0.83
C CYS A 34 0.29 -4.14 -0.49
N ALA A 35 1.19 -3.74 -1.38
CA ALA A 35 0.84 -3.15 -2.67
C ALA A 35 0.29 -4.18 -3.65
N ALA A 36 0.99 -5.31 -3.78
CA ALA A 36 0.62 -6.38 -4.70
C ALA A 36 -0.79 -6.92 -4.43
N GLY A 37 -1.14 -7.15 -3.16
CA GLY A 37 -2.44 -7.70 -2.79
C GLY A 37 -3.56 -6.69 -2.90
N HIS A 38 -3.42 -5.52 -2.28
CA HIS A 38 -4.54 -4.55 -2.20
C HIS A 38 -4.81 -3.84 -3.52
N LYS A 39 -3.81 -3.68 -4.39
CA LYS A 39 -3.94 -2.86 -5.61
C LYS A 39 -3.66 -3.62 -6.91
N ALA A 40 -3.17 -4.86 -6.85
CA ALA A 40 -2.86 -5.67 -8.03
C ALA A 40 -3.38 -7.12 -7.96
N MET A 41 -4.33 -7.40 -7.05
CA MET A 41 -5.01 -8.69 -6.94
C MET A 41 -4.06 -9.88 -6.73
N PHE A 42 -2.88 -9.64 -6.14
CA PHE A 42 -1.99 -10.72 -5.76
C PHE A 42 -2.59 -11.51 -4.59
N HIS A 43 -2.67 -12.83 -4.70
CA HIS A 43 -2.99 -13.67 -3.55
C HIS A 43 -2.33 -15.05 -3.65
N PRO A 44 -1.75 -15.58 -2.56
CA PRO A 44 -1.11 -16.90 -2.56
C PRO A 44 -2.05 -18.05 -2.98
N SER A 45 -3.34 -18.00 -2.63
CA SER A 45 -4.27 -19.11 -2.90
C SER A 45 -4.52 -19.38 -4.39
N TRP A 46 -4.33 -18.40 -5.26
CA TRP A 46 -4.39 -18.57 -6.72
C TRP A 46 -3.03 -18.40 -7.40
N GLY A 47 -1.93 -18.47 -6.63
CA GLY A 47 -0.57 -18.48 -7.17
C GLY A 47 -0.02 -17.11 -7.55
N GLY A 48 -0.46 -16.04 -6.89
CA GLY A 48 0.09 -14.69 -7.05
C GLY A 48 -0.81 -13.75 -7.84
N TYR A 49 -0.29 -13.12 -8.89
CA TYR A 49 -1.04 -12.18 -9.73
C TYR A 49 -2.09 -12.88 -10.60
N PRO A 50 -3.12 -12.14 -11.08
CA PRO A 50 -4.12 -12.68 -12.00
C PRO A 50 -3.49 -13.41 -13.18
N ASP A 51 -4.04 -14.55 -13.57
CA ASP A 51 -3.42 -15.41 -14.58
C ASP A 51 -3.51 -14.81 -16.00
N ALA A 52 -2.80 -15.47 -16.93
CA ALA A 52 -2.74 -15.07 -18.32
C ALA A 52 -4.10 -15.15 -19.04
N GLU A 53 -4.98 -16.07 -18.65
CA GLU A 53 -6.30 -16.23 -19.25
C GLU A 53 -7.19 -15.05 -18.86
N PHE A 54 -7.28 -14.75 -17.57
CA PHE A 54 -8.01 -13.62 -17.03
C PHE A 54 -7.52 -12.29 -17.63
N LEU A 55 -6.22 -12.03 -17.60
CA LEU A 55 -5.67 -10.79 -18.15
C LEU A 55 -5.81 -10.71 -19.67
N GLY A 56 -5.65 -11.83 -20.37
CA GLY A 56 -5.84 -11.92 -21.82
C GLY A 56 -7.28 -11.70 -22.27
N SER A 57 -8.26 -11.98 -21.39
CA SER A 57 -9.67 -11.64 -21.63
C SER A 57 -9.94 -10.13 -21.64
N LEU A 58 -9.11 -9.35 -20.92
CA LEU A 58 -9.15 -7.89 -20.92
C LEU A 58 -8.36 -7.32 -22.10
N ASP A 59 -7.09 -7.72 -22.25
CA ASP A 59 -6.22 -7.33 -23.34
C ASP A 59 -5.01 -8.28 -23.47
N GLN A 60 -4.76 -8.82 -24.68
CA GLN A 60 -3.67 -9.76 -24.94
C GLN A 60 -2.28 -9.22 -24.61
N ARG A 61 -2.09 -7.90 -24.61
CA ARG A 61 -0.82 -7.27 -24.26
C ARG A 61 -0.50 -7.39 -22.77
N LEU A 62 -1.50 -7.57 -21.90
CA LEU A 62 -1.31 -7.80 -20.47
C LEU A 62 -0.75 -9.19 -20.16
N VAL A 63 -0.91 -10.15 -21.07
CA VAL A 63 -0.29 -11.49 -20.96
C VAL A 63 1.23 -11.38 -20.94
N ALA A 64 1.81 -10.48 -21.75
CA ALA A 64 3.24 -10.23 -21.75
C ALA A 64 3.71 -9.63 -20.41
N LEU A 65 2.93 -8.69 -19.84
CA LEU A 65 3.20 -8.13 -18.53
C LEU A 65 3.16 -9.21 -17.44
N ARG A 66 2.13 -10.08 -17.42
CA ARG A 66 2.00 -11.16 -16.44
C ARG A 66 3.22 -12.08 -16.37
N LYS A 67 3.83 -12.38 -17.51
CA LYS A 67 5.04 -13.21 -17.59
C LYS A 67 6.26 -12.60 -16.89
N THR A 68 6.24 -11.28 -16.65
CA THR A 68 7.33 -10.56 -15.96
C THR A 68 7.10 -10.41 -14.46
N LEU A 69 5.88 -10.69 -13.99
CA LEU A 69 5.52 -10.54 -12.60
C LEU A 69 5.85 -11.81 -11.82
N PRO A 70 6.47 -11.69 -10.62
CA PRO A 70 6.83 -12.85 -9.82
C PRO A 70 5.59 -13.46 -9.17
N ASP A 71 5.66 -14.75 -8.88
CA ASP A 71 4.61 -15.47 -8.13
C ASP A 71 4.81 -15.35 -6.61
N GLN A 72 5.83 -14.61 -6.16
CA GLN A 72 6.14 -14.33 -4.76
C GLN A 72 6.05 -12.83 -4.45
N ALA A 73 5.47 -12.51 -3.30
CA ALA A 73 5.51 -11.19 -2.67
C ALA A 73 6.01 -11.31 -1.23
N TYR A 74 6.50 -10.19 -0.67
CA TYR A 74 7.19 -10.12 0.61
C TYR A 74 6.45 -9.19 1.57
N ASN A 75 6.53 -9.42 2.88
CA ASN A 75 5.87 -8.57 3.86
C ASN A 75 6.84 -7.56 4.48
N VAL A 76 6.33 -6.67 5.33
CA VAL A 76 7.10 -5.54 5.88
C VAL A 76 8.25 -5.97 6.81
N ALA A 77 8.27 -7.23 7.27
CA ALA A 77 9.38 -7.76 8.07
C ALA A 77 10.55 -8.26 7.20
N ASP A 78 10.34 -8.42 5.89
CA ASP A 78 11.38 -8.85 4.97
C ASP A 78 12.36 -7.72 4.63
N VAL A 79 13.62 -8.09 4.45
CA VAL A 79 14.67 -7.17 3.97
C VAL A 79 14.64 -7.10 2.45
N ALA A 80 14.39 -5.91 1.90
CA ALA A 80 14.48 -5.62 0.47
C ALA A 80 15.92 -5.77 -0.05
N GLY A 81 16.89 -5.34 0.76
CA GLY A 81 18.32 -5.45 0.52
C GLY A 81 19.13 -4.66 1.54
N GLY A 82 20.45 -4.60 1.36
CA GLY A 82 21.32 -3.72 2.13
C GLY A 82 21.44 -2.35 1.47
N LEU A 83 21.46 -1.27 2.26
CA LEU A 83 21.65 0.09 1.74
C LEU A 83 22.96 0.16 0.95
N SER A 84 22.88 0.56 -0.33
CA SER A 84 24.04 0.65 -1.21
C SER A 84 25.07 1.67 -0.71
N GLU A 85 26.34 1.50 -1.10
CA GLU A 85 27.41 2.44 -0.73
C GLU A 85 27.12 3.87 -1.22
N GLU A 86 26.57 4.01 -2.44
CA GLU A 86 26.18 5.29 -3.02
C GLU A 86 25.18 6.03 -2.11
N TRP A 87 24.10 5.36 -1.71
CA TRP A 87 23.05 5.95 -0.89
C TRP A 87 23.46 6.11 0.56
N ALA A 88 24.25 5.19 1.11
CA ALA A 88 24.83 5.31 2.43
C ALA A 88 25.66 6.60 2.57
N LYS A 89 26.50 6.91 1.57
CA LYS A 89 27.29 8.15 1.53
C LYS A 89 26.41 9.41 1.46
N ARG A 90 25.34 9.39 0.65
CA ARG A 90 24.44 10.55 0.49
C ARG A 90 23.59 10.82 1.72
N LEU A 91 23.16 9.77 2.42
CA LEU A 91 22.27 9.86 3.58
C LEU A 91 23.04 9.99 4.90
N GLY A 92 24.37 9.83 4.89
CA GLY A 92 25.18 9.81 6.12
C GLY A 92 24.92 8.58 6.99
N LEU A 93 24.60 7.44 6.37
CA LEU A 93 24.25 6.18 7.04
C LEU A 93 25.33 5.11 6.79
N ARG A 94 25.29 4.03 7.59
CA ARG A 94 26.19 2.88 7.41
C ARG A 94 25.79 2.07 6.17
N ALA A 95 26.73 1.78 5.28
CA ALA A 95 26.50 0.90 4.14
C ALA A 95 26.11 -0.52 4.59
N GLY A 96 25.23 -1.17 3.83
CA GLY A 96 24.75 -2.52 4.10
C GLY A 96 23.76 -2.64 5.27
N ILE A 97 23.31 -1.54 5.88
CA ILE A 97 22.18 -1.62 6.83
C ILE A 97 20.94 -2.18 6.11
N PRO A 98 20.14 -3.03 6.77
CA PRO A 98 18.92 -3.56 6.16
C PRO A 98 17.94 -2.45 5.79
N VAL A 99 17.41 -2.51 4.58
CA VAL A 99 16.26 -1.72 4.11
C VAL A 99 15.08 -2.66 4.04
N ALA A 100 13.99 -2.34 4.74
CA ALA A 100 12.77 -3.15 4.74
C ALA A 100 12.03 -3.07 3.39
N VAL A 101 11.25 -4.09 3.08
CA VAL A 101 10.23 -4.01 2.01
C VAL A 101 9.22 -2.92 2.37
N GLY A 102 8.79 -2.15 1.37
CA GLY A 102 7.86 -1.04 1.57
C GLY A 102 6.41 -1.49 1.76
N ALA A 103 5.60 -0.57 2.26
CA ALA A 103 4.16 -0.72 2.45
C ALA A 103 3.48 0.65 2.33
N PHE A 104 2.15 0.66 2.30
CA PHE A 104 1.39 1.91 2.24
C PHE A 104 1.45 2.69 3.54
N ASP A 105 1.37 4.01 3.42
CA ASP A 105 1.37 4.97 4.52
C ASP A 105 0.30 4.65 5.56
N ALA A 106 -0.93 4.36 5.14
CA ALA A 106 -2.03 4.03 6.03
C ALA A 106 -1.72 2.75 6.82
N HIS A 107 -1.24 1.70 6.16
CA HIS A 107 -0.92 0.42 6.81
C HIS A 107 0.22 0.58 7.81
N LEU A 108 1.28 1.32 7.45
CA LEU A 108 2.36 1.66 8.37
C LEU A 108 1.91 2.58 9.50
N GLY A 109 0.95 3.48 9.25
CA GLY A 109 0.27 4.26 10.28
C GLY A 109 -0.53 3.38 11.24
N GLY A 110 -1.16 2.32 10.72
CA GLY A 110 -1.80 1.26 11.50
C GLY A 110 -0.82 0.56 12.43
N VAL A 111 0.32 0.13 11.91
CA VAL A 111 1.42 -0.47 12.70
C VAL A 111 1.92 0.51 13.76
N GLY A 112 2.22 1.76 13.38
CA GLY A 112 2.67 2.81 14.29
C GLY A 112 1.65 3.16 15.39
N SER A 113 0.36 2.93 15.13
CA SER A 113 -0.73 3.12 16.10
C SER A 113 -0.96 1.90 17.00
N GLY A 114 -0.18 0.83 16.87
CA GLY A 114 -0.32 -0.38 17.68
C GLY A 114 -1.51 -1.27 17.29
N ILE A 115 -1.82 -1.38 15.99
CA ILE A 115 -2.88 -2.26 15.51
C ILE A 115 -2.69 -3.71 15.99
N THR A 116 -3.74 -4.32 16.54
CA THR A 116 -3.77 -5.72 16.98
C THR A 116 -5.15 -6.34 16.70
N PRO A 117 -5.32 -7.67 16.76
CA PRO A 117 -6.63 -8.29 16.61
C PRO A 117 -7.66 -7.69 17.58
N GLY A 118 -8.83 -7.32 17.06
CA GLY A 118 -9.89 -6.63 17.83
C GLY A 118 -9.72 -5.11 17.92
N THR A 119 -8.63 -4.53 17.38
CA THR A 119 -8.47 -3.08 17.26
C THR A 119 -8.89 -2.60 15.86
N LEU A 120 -9.76 -1.60 15.81
CA LEU A 120 -10.01 -0.80 14.60
C LEU A 120 -9.09 0.42 14.63
N VAL A 121 -8.21 0.54 13.65
CA VAL A 121 -7.40 1.75 13.44
C VAL A 121 -7.98 2.53 12.27
N LYS A 122 -8.18 3.84 12.45
CA LYS A 122 -8.67 4.74 11.41
C LYS A 122 -7.62 5.82 11.18
N ILE A 123 -7.11 5.92 9.96
CA ILE A 123 -6.32 7.08 9.52
C ILE A 123 -7.32 8.13 9.08
N ILE A 124 -7.48 9.19 9.87
CA ILE A 124 -8.51 10.21 9.66
C ILE A 124 -7.87 11.49 9.12
N GLY A 125 -8.35 11.93 7.97
CA GLY A 125 -8.01 13.21 7.37
C GLY A 125 -9.13 13.68 6.45
N THR A 126 -8.80 14.04 5.22
CA THR A 126 -9.75 14.36 4.14
C THR A 126 -10.84 13.28 3.99
N SER A 127 -10.41 12.02 3.98
CA SER A 127 -11.21 10.81 4.02
C SER A 127 -10.72 9.91 5.17
N THR A 128 -11.22 8.68 5.28
CA THR A 128 -10.62 7.69 6.19
C THR A 128 -10.14 6.44 5.47
N CYS A 129 -9.05 5.88 5.98
CA CYS A 129 -8.66 4.49 5.77
C CYS A 129 -8.86 3.74 7.08
N ASP A 130 -9.73 2.75 7.05
CA ASP A 130 -10.14 1.94 8.20
C ASP A 130 -9.46 0.57 8.09
N MET A 131 -8.75 0.16 9.13
CA MET A 131 -7.94 -1.05 9.11
C MET A 131 -8.19 -1.92 10.33
N MET A 132 -8.20 -3.22 10.09
CA MET A 132 -8.17 -4.25 11.12
C MET A 132 -7.21 -5.35 10.71
N VAL A 133 -6.83 -6.19 11.68
CA VAL A 133 -6.04 -7.41 11.44
C VAL A 133 -6.72 -8.61 12.09
N ALA A 134 -6.61 -9.77 11.45
CA ALA A 134 -7.09 -11.05 11.99
C ALA A 134 -6.06 -12.15 11.74
N PRO A 135 -5.87 -13.13 12.64
CA PRO A 135 -4.88 -14.20 12.44
C PRO A 135 -5.11 -14.96 11.14
N LEU A 136 -4.04 -15.41 10.46
CA LEU A 136 -4.19 -16.20 9.22
C LEU A 136 -4.97 -17.51 9.43
N SER A 137 -4.99 -18.05 10.64
CA SER A 137 -5.75 -19.25 11.01
C SER A 137 -7.26 -19.01 11.13
N GLN A 138 -7.70 -17.74 11.14
CA GLN A 138 -9.10 -17.40 11.21
C GLN A 138 -9.69 -17.37 9.80
N ASP A 139 -10.75 -18.16 9.60
CA ASP A 139 -11.58 -18.06 8.40
C ASP A 139 -12.41 -16.78 8.45
N LEU A 140 -12.32 -15.97 7.39
CA LEU A 140 -12.96 -14.67 7.31
C LEU A 140 -14.09 -14.72 6.27
N PRO A 141 -15.29 -14.23 6.60
CA PRO A 141 -16.35 -14.13 5.61
C PRO A 141 -16.00 -13.05 4.57
N ASN A 142 -16.70 -13.09 3.43
CA ASN A 142 -16.77 -11.93 2.57
C ASN A 142 -17.50 -10.81 3.32
N ILE A 143 -16.81 -9.69 3.56
CA ILE A 143 -17.36 -8.54 4.27
C ILE A 143 -17.76 -7.49 3.22
N PRO A 144 -19.06 -7.18 3.05
CA PRO A 144 -19.50 -6.20 2.07
C PRO A 144 -18.86 -4.84 2.29
N GLY A 145 -18.33 -4.25 1.22
CA GLY A 145 -17.77 -2.89 1.24
C GLY A 145 -16.32 -2.79 1.72
N LEU A 146 -15.64 -3.90 2.04
CA LEU A 146 -14.19 -3.86 2.19
C LEU A 146 -13.50 -3.58 0.85
N CYS A 147 -12.40 -2.84 0.92
CA CYS A 147 -11.50 -2.63 -0.20
C CYS A 147 -10.65 -3.89 -0.46
N GLY A 148 -10.24 -4.60 0.60
CA GLY A 148 -9.46 -5.82 0.47
C GLY A 148 -9.23 -6.55 1.79
N ILE A 149 -9.08 -7.88 1.68
CA ILE A 149 -8.56 -8.75 2.73
C ILE A 149 -7.33 -9.42 2.14
N VAL A 150 -6.14 -9.11 2.65
CA VAL A 150 -4.88 -9.57 2.08
C VAL A 150 -3.99 -10.17 3.17
N PRO A 151 -3.49 -11.40 2.98
CA PRO A 151 -2.60 -12.03 3.95
C PRO A 151 -1.30 -11.23 4.05
N GLU A 152 -0.88 -10.99 5.29
CA GLU A 152 0.39 -10.35 5.67
C GLU A 152 0.61 -8.92 5.14
N SER A 153 -0.46 -8.23 4.72
CA SER A 153 -0.34 -6.89 4.14
C SER A 153 -0.02 -5.79 5.15
N ILE A 154 -0.49 -5.94 6.40
CA ILE A 154 -0.28 -4.96 7.49
C ILE A 154 0.70 -5.53 8.52
N LEU A 155 0.42 -6.73 9.03
CA LEU A 155 1.26 -7.44 10.00
C LEU A 155 1.62 -8.84 9.50
N PRO A 156 2.88 -9.29 9.64
CA PRO A 156 3.25 -10.68 9.39
C PRO A 156 2.43 -11.66 10.24
N GLY A 157 1.94 -12.75 9.64
CA GLY A 157 1.09 -13.73 10.31
C GLY A 157 -0.39 -13.36 10.47
N TYR A 158 -0.85 -12.24 9.89
CA TYR A 158 -2.24 -11.80 9.95
C TYR A 158 -2.79 -11.44 8.56
N HIS A 159 -4.09 -11.65 8.35
CA HIS A 159 -4.85 -10.95 7.30
C HIS A 159 -4.93 -9.47 7.66
N GLY A 160 -4.62 -8.59 6.70
CA GLY A 160 -4.92 -7.17 6.77
C GLY A 160 -6.22 -6.86 6.06
N LEU A 161 -7.14 -6.21 6.77
CA LEU A 161 -8.44 -5.79 6.27
C LEU A 161 -8.42 -4.29 6.08
N GLU A 162 -8.79 -3.81 4.88
CA GLU A 162 -8.87 -2.39 4.54
C GLU A 162 -10.29 -2.04 4.11
N ALA A 163 -10.83 -0.96 4.67
CA ALA A 163 -12.02 -0.27 4.20
C ALA A 163 -11.72 1.23 4.11
N GLY A 164 -12.65 2.00 3.54
CA GLY A 164 -12.53 3.45 3.51
C GLY A 164 -13.86 4.15 3.63
N GLN A 165 -13.88 5.29 4.33
CA GLN A 165 -14.98 6.24 4.25
C GLN A 165 -14.56 7.38 3.33
N SER A 166 -15.30 7.58 2.24
CA SER A 166 -14.89 8.44 1.13
C SER A 166 -14.64 9.90 1.50
N ALA A 167 -15.35 10.44 2.49
CA ALA A 167 -15.19 11.82 2.91
C ALA A 167 -15.49 11.98 4.40
N VAL A 168 -14.60 12.69 5.11
CA VAL A 168 -14.79 13.13 6.49
C VAL A 168 -14.33 14.58 6.60
N GLY A 169 -13.02 14.83 6.57
CA GLY A 169 -12.46 16.17 6.56
C GLY A 169 -12.93 16.99 5.37
N ASP A 170 -13.14 16.37 4.20
CA ASP A 170 -13.70 17.04 3.03
C ASP A 170 -15.10 17.61 3.26
N ILE A 171 -15.95 16.91 4.02
CA ILE A 171 -17.29 17.39 4.35
C ILE A 171 -17.20 18.62 5.26
N PHE A 172 -16.30 18.58 6.26
CA PHE A 172 -16.07 19.72 7.15
C PHE A 172 -15.49 20.92 6.40
N ASN A 173 -14.48 20.68 5.56
CA ASN A 173 -13.87 21.71 4.72
C ASN A 173 -14.90 22.32 3.75
N TRP A 174 -15.71 21.49 3.09
CA TRP A 174 -16.79 21.96 2.23
C TRP A 174 -17.80 22.82 3.01
N PHE A 175 -18.21 22.39 4.20
CA PHE A 175 -19.17 23.13 5.01
C PHE A 175 -18.65 24.52 5.38
N VAL A 176 -17.41 24.61 5.88
CA VAL A 176 -16.76 25.88 6.23
C VAL A 176 -16.57 26.75 4.99
N SER A 177 -16.09 26.18 3.87
CA SER A 177 -15.73 26.95 2.67
C SER A 177 -16.92 27.40 1.82
N ALA A 178 -17.95 26.57 1.73
CA ALA A 178 -19.10 26.79 0.84
C ALA A 178 -20.31 27.37 1.58
N ILE A 179 -20.63 26.88 2.78
CA ILE A 179 -21.76 27.41 3.57
C ILE A 179 -21.34 28.66 4.34
N ARG A 180 -20.11 28.70 4.86
CA ARG A 180 -19.53 29.82 5.63
C ARG A 180 -20.45 30.30 6.76
N PRO A 181 -20.89 29.41 7.67
CA PRO A 181 -21.71 29.83 8.81
C PRO A 181 -20.89 30.78 9.69
N GLY A 182 -21.28 32.06 9.74
CA GLY A 182 -20.50 33.13 10.39
C GLY A 182 -19.84 34.13 9.42
N GLY A 183 -19.99 33.94 8.11
CA GLY A 183 -19.40 34.83 7.10
C GLY A 183 -17.88 34.73 7.03
N GLU A 184 -17.23 35.65 6.31
CA GLU A 184 -15.77 35.60 6.11
C GLU A 184 -14.96 35.88 7.39
N SER A 185 -15.54 36.60 8.36
CA SER A 185 -14.86 36.98 9.60
C SER A 185 -14.83 35.85 10.64
N GLU A 186 -15.97 35.22 10.90
CA GLU A 186 -16.10 34.22 11.99
C GLU A 186 -16.15 32.77 11.46
N GLY A 187 -16.47 32.58 10.18
CA GLY A 187 -16.67 31.28 9.56
C GLY A 187 -15.51 30.80 8.68
N SER A 188 -14.35 31.46 8.73
CA SER A 188 -13.15 31.02 7.99
C SER A 188 -12.44 29.87 8.70
N HIS A 189 -11.64 29.09 7.96
CA HIS A 189 -10.85 28.01 8.54
C HIS A 189 -9.90 28.54 9.62
N GLU A 190 -9.26 29.69 9.37
CA GLU A 190 -8.35 30.35 10.32
C GLU A 190 -9.05 30.86 11.57
N ALA A 191 -10.32 31.29 11.48
CA ALA A 191 -11.09 31.73 12.65
C ALA A 191 -11.50 30.54 13.52
N LEU A 192 -11.91 29.42 12.91
CA LEU A 192 -12.39 28.23 13.62
C LEU A 192 -11.28 27.34 14.20
N THR A 193 -10.02 27.55 13.80
CA THR A 193 -8.86 26.75 14.25
C THR A 193 -8.08 27.41 15.40
N ARG A 194 -8.47 28.62 15.84
CA ARG A 194 -7.79 29.38 16.90
C ARG A 194 -8.29 29.07 18.30
#